data_AF-A0A959X4K8-F1
#
_entry.id   AF-A0A959X4K8-F1
#
_cell.length_a   1.000
_cell.length_b   1.000
_cell.length_c   1.000
_cell.angle_alpha   90.00
_cell.angle_beta   90.00
_cell.angle_gamma   90.00
#
_symmetry.space_group_name_H-M   'P 1'
#
loop_
_entity.id
_entity.type
_entity.pdbx_description
1 polymer ?
#
loop_
_entity_poly.entity_id
_entity_poly.type
_entity_poly.pdbx_seq_one_letter_code
_entity_poly.pdbx_strand_id
1 'polypeptide(L)'
;RGGIVDIFPPTEEHPVRIDFFGDQIDSITYFHVADQRSTDESVGRIIAAPCRELLITEKVQQRAADLIGSHPELAEMLEKIAEGQATEGMEALIPALVDRLELLIDVLPSSTLILVNDPELVRTRAEDLVRTSQEFLHAGWAAAASGGRAPIDLGASAYQQLADVRAHALERGQGWWSLSPFVPDPDAETGEHLNLVDIPSWHGDVQAFTAQIKQDVADGWRVLLSVEGPGQASRMAEVLRDNDIASGIVEDLDEVPEQSPVVHIFRSGMRKGWRAPRIGLVVHAAGDITGAITTAERAARKMPAKRRNQIVPLELKPGDPLVHQQHGVGRYV
;
A
#
# COMPACT_ATOMS: atom_id res chain seq x y z
N ARG A 1 4.43 27.72 15.35
CA ARG A 1 5.38 28.85 15.51
C ARG A 1 4.65 30.13 15.12
N GLY A 2 4.28 30.99 16.07
CA GLY A 2 3.42 32.15 15.76
C GLY A 2 2.11 31.71 15.13
N GLY A 3 1.68 32.37 14.05
CA GLY A 3 0.51 32.00 13.25
C GLY A 3 0.71 30.82 12.29
N ILE A 4 1.74 29.97 12.48
CA ILE A 4 2.06 28.88 11.57
C ILE A 4 2.06 27.55 12.32
N VAL A 5 1.47 26.50 11.74
CA VAL A 5 1.52 25.13 12.22
C VAL A 5 2.03 24.21 11.11
N ASP A 6 3.19 23.58 11.33
CA ASP A 6 3.73 22.57 10.41
C ASP A 6 3.37 21.19 10.93
N ILE A 7 2.74 20.36 10.08
CA ILE A 7 2.40 18.96 10.39
C ILE A 7 2.83 18.05 9.24
N PHE A 8 3.07 16.78 9.55
CA PHE A 8 3.32 15.75 8.55
C PHE A 8 2.40 14.56 8.80
N PRO A 9 1.19 14.56 8.21
CA PRO A 9 0.28 13.43 8.35
C PRO A 9 0.89 12.16 7.75
N PRO A 10 0.69 10.99 8.37
CA PRO A 10 1.30 9.73 7.90
C PRO A 10 0.77 9.25 6.54
N THR A 11 -0.37 9.80 6.10
CA THR A 11 -1.02 9.49 4.82
C THR A 11 -0.58 10.40 3.67
N GLU A 12 0.13 11.48 3.95
CA GLU A 12 0.54 12.47 2.96
C GLU A 12 1.96 12.19 2.45
N GLU A 13 2.23 12.54 1.19
CA GLU A 13 3.57 12.37 0.61
C GLU A 13 4.54 13.48 1.04
N HIS A 14 3.99 14.66 1.39
CA HIS A 14 4.74 15.84 1.78
C HIS A 14 4.15 16.45 3.05
N PRO A 15 4.97 17.04 3.94
CA PRO A 15 4.46 17.78 5.08
C PRO A 15 3.76 19.05 4.61
N VAL A 16 2.83 19.54 5.44
CA VAL A 16 2.05 20.74 5.16
C VAL A 16 2.31 21.81 6.22
N ARG A 17 2.33 23.05 5.75
CA ARG A 17 2.36 24.27 6.55
C ARG A 17 0.98 24.90 6.52
N ILE A 18 0.43 25.15 7.70
CA ILE A 18 -0.87 25.79 7.89
C ILE A 18 -0.60 27.19 8.44
N ASP A 19 -0.90 28.21 7.63
CA ASP A 19 -0.82 29.61 8.04
C ASP A 19 -2.18 30.10 8.55
N PHE A 20 -2.18 30.80 9.68
CA PHE A 20 -3.35 31.32 10.37
C PHE A 20 -3.38 32.84 10.32
N PHE A 21 -4.58 33.38 10.11
CA PHE A 21 -4.92 34.77 10.35
C PHE A 21 -5.90 34.85 11.52
N GLY A 22 -5.37 35.16 12.72
CA GLY A 22 -6.13 35.08 13.95
C GLY A 22 -6.48 33.62 14.29
N ASP A 23 -7.78 33.31 14.31
CA ASP A 23 -8.35 31.99 14.57
C ASP A 23 -8.80 31.26 13.28
N GLN A 24 -8.54 31.85 12.11
CA GLN A 24 -8.89 31.27 10.81
C GLN A 24 -7.65 30.76 10.08
N ILE A 25 -7.80 29.64 9.37
CA ILE A 25 -6.79 29.15 8.44
C ILE A 25 -6.82 30.05 7.20
N ASP A 26 -5.68 30.68 6.90
CA ASP A 26 -5.48 31.52 5.73
C ASP A 26 -5.02 30.67 4.54
N SER A 27 -4.04 29.79 4.75
CA SER A 27 -3.57 28.87 3.70
C SER A 27 -3.01 27.56 4.25
N ILE A 28 -3.02 26.54 3.39
CA ILE A 28 -2.34 25.27 3.62
C ILE A 28 -1.45 24.99 2.41
N THR A 29 -0.13 24.88 2.62
CA THR A 29 0.84 24.68 1.54
C THR A 29 1.75 23.49 1.84
N TYR A 30 2.12 22.71 0.81
CA TYR A 30 3.16 21.70 0.99
C TYR A 30 4.52 22.36 1.14
N PHE A 31 5.43 21.74 1.88
CA PHE A 31 6.82 22.19 1.96
C PHE A 31 7.82 21.03 1.87
N HIS A 32 9.05 21.32 1.46
CA HIS A 32 10.09 20.30 1.42
C HIS A 32 10.80 20.18 2.78
N VAL A 33 10.90 18.96 3.31
CA VAL A 33 11.61 18.70 4.59
C VAL A 33 13.07 19.15 4.54
N ALA A 34 13.72 19.05 3.37
CA ALA A 34 15.15 19.28 3.21
C ALA A 34 15.58 20.75 3.38
N ASP A 35 14.72 21.69 3.01
CA ASP A 35 15.01 23.13 3.05
C ASP A 35 13.93 23.95 3.78
N GLN A 36 12.87 23.30 4.27
CA GLN A 36 11.73 23.92 4.97
C GLN A 36 11.03 25.02 4.16
N ARG A 37 11.14 24.99 2.83
CA ARG A 37 10.51 25.96 1.93
C ARG A 37 9.16 25.43 1.46
N SER A 38 8.14 26.26 1.57
CA SER A 38 6.85 26.01 0.94
C SER A 38 7.02 25.90 -0.57
N THR A 39 6.24 25.01 -1.16
CA THR A 39 6.02 24.90 -2.58
C THR A 39 4.97 25.92 -3.02
N ASP A 40 4.80 26.10 -4.32
CA ASP A 40 3.72 26.93 -4.88
C ASP A 40 2.36 26.21 -4.87
N GLU A 41 2.30 24.98 -4.33
CA GLU A 41 1.10 24.16 -4.28
C GLU A 41 0.33 24.37 -2.96
N SER A 42 -0.87 24.94 -3.08
CA SER A 42 -1.82 25.11 -1.98
C SER A 42 -2.93 24.06 -2.03
N VAL A 43 -3.34 23.55 -0.88
CA VAL A 43 -4.45 22.58 -0.76
C VAL A 43 -5.61 23.16 0.04
N GLY A 44 -6.84 22.84 -0.37
CA GLY A 44 -8.04 23.34 0.31
C GLY A 44 -8.40 22.58 1.60
N ARG A 45 -7.88 21.37 1.78
CA ARG A 45 -8.17 20.50 2.93
C ARG A 45 -7.03 19.51 3.13
N ILE A 46 -6.74 19.19 4.38
CA ILE A 46 -5.89 18.07 4.78
C ILE A 46 -6.61 17.21 5.81
N ILE A 47 -6.30 15.91 5.86
CA ILE A 47 -6.79 15.00 6.90
C ILE A 47 -5.59 14.54 7.72
N ALA A 48 -5.47 15.06 8.94
CA ALA A 48 -4.43 14.63 9.88
C ALA A 48 -4.85 13.33 10.58
N ALA A 49 -4.60 12.19 9.94
CA ALA A 49 -4.85 10.89 10.55
C ALA A 49 -3.92 10.65 11.77
N PRO A 50 -4.37 9.90 12.79
CA PRO A 50 -3.53 9.57 13.93
C PRO A 50 -2.26 8.80 13.52
N CYS A 51 -1.17 9.01 14.27
CA CYS A 51 0.12 8.36 14.00
C CYS A 51 0.24 6.96 14.64
N ARG A 52 -0.77 6.50 15.37
CA ARG A 52 -0.80 5.21 16.07
C ARG A 52 -2.19 4.59 16.00
N GLU A 53 -2.24 3.26 16.04
CA GLU A 53 -3.49 2.49 16.04
C GLU A 53 -4.14 2.44 17.43
N LEU A 54 -3.35 2.56 18.50
CA LEU A 54 -3.86 2.70 19.88
C LEU A 54 -3.82 4.17 20.31
N LEU A 55 -5.00 4.78 20.49
CA LEU A 55 -5.14 6.14 21.00
C LEU A 55 -5.31 6.14 22.53
N ILE A 56 -4.52 6.95 23.22
CA ILE A 56 -4.55 7.05 24.69
C ILE A 56 -5.67 7.99 25.13
N THR A 57 -6.88 7.46 25.16
CA THR A 57 -8.06 8.12 25.75
C THR A 57 -8.09 7.93 27.27
N GLU A 58 -8.91 8.71 27.98
CA GLU A 58 -9.12 8.54 29.43
C GLU A 58 -9.52 7.10 29.79
N LYS A 59 -10.34 6.45 28.95
CA LYS A 59 -10.74 5.05 29.14
C LYS A 59 -9.57 4.07 29.00
N VAL A 60 -8.68 4.31 28.03
CA VAL A 60 -7.46 3.51 27.85
C VAL A 60 -6.49 3.72 29.01
N GLN A 61 -6.34 4.95 29.49
CA GLN A 61 -5.52 5.28 30.67
C GLN A 61 -6.03 4.54 31.92
N GLN A 62 -7.34 4.59 32.18
CA GLN A 62 -7.94 3.91 33.32
C GLN A 62 -7.75 2.40 33.25
N ARG A 63 -7.98 1.79 32.08
CA ARG A 63 -7.75 0.35 31.89
C ARG A 63 -6.30 -0.05 32.07
N ALA A 64 -5.37 0.77 31.59
CA ALA A 64 -3.95 0.53 31.80
C ALA A 64 -3.63 0.54 33.30
N ALA A 65 -4.15 1.52 34.04
CA ALA A 65 -3.96 1.62 35.50
C ALA A 65 -4.51 0.40 36.25
N ASP A 66 -5.70 -0.08 35.87
CA ASP A 66 -6.33 -1.25 36.47
C ASP A 66 -5.51 -2.55 36.26
N LEU A 67 -4.72 -2.62 35.17
CA LEU A 67 -3.92 -3.78 34.78
C LEU A 67 -2.51 -3.82 35.40
N ILE A 68 -1.99 -2.71 35.96
CA ILE A 68 -0.62 -2.64 36.50
C ILE A 68 -0.38 -3.71 37.57
N GLY A 69 -1.34 -3.89 38.49
CA GLY A 69 -1.20 -4.80 39.62
C GLY A 69 -1.28 -6.29 39.24
N SER A 70 -1.98 -6.63 38.15
CA SER A 70 -2.14 -8.01 37.69
C SER A 70 -1.03 -8.45 36.73
N HIS A 71 -0.29 -7.51 36.13
CA HIS A 71 0.73 -7.78 35.12
C HIS A 71 2.05 -7.05 35.43
N PRO A 72 2.81 -7.46 36.47
CA PRO A 72 4.06 -6.81 36.86
C PRO A 72 5.09 -6.73 35.73
N GLU A 73 5.12 -7.72 34.84
CA GLU A 73 6.00 -7.76 33.67
C GLU A 73 5.68 -6.69 32.60
N LEU A 74 4.49 -6.09 32.66
CA LEU A 74 4.06 -4.99 31.79
C LEU A 74 3.94 -3.65 32.54
N ALA A 75 4.30 -3.61 33.83
CA ALA A 75 4.04 -2.46 34.70
C ALA A 75 4.61 -1.16 34.13
N GLU A 76 5.86 -1.14 33.66
CA GLU A 76 6.47 0.06 33.08
C GLU A 76 5.69 0.60 31.87
N MET A 77 5.22 -0.30 30.98
CA MET A 77 4.45 0.08 29.80
C MET A 77 3.06 0.58 30.20
N LEU A 78 2.39 -0.12 31.11
CA LEU A 78 1.06 0.22 31.60
C LEU A 78 1.05 1.53 32.40
N GLU A 79 2.07 1.80 33.22
CA GLU A 79 2.25 3.06 33.94
C GLU A 79 2.36 4.25 32.98
N LYS A 80 3.22 4.14 31.95
CA LYS A 80 3.33 5.18 30.92
C LYS A 80 2.00 5.43 30.21
N ILE A 81 1.29 4.37 29.81
CA ILE A 81 -0.01 4.51 29.15
C ILE A 81 -1.03 5.15 30.11
N ALA A 82 -1.06 4.75 31.37
CA ALA A 82 -1.94 5.33 32.39
C ALA A 82 -1.67 6.82 32.64
N GLU A 83 -0.41 7.26 32.50
CA GLU A 83 -0.01 8.67 32.56
C GLU A 83 -0.26 9.46 31.25
N GLY A 84 -0.87 8.84 30.24
CA GLY A 84 -1.13 9.50 28.96
C GLY A 84 0.07 9.50 27.99
N GLN A 85 1.13 8.74 28.28
CA GLN A 85 2.36 8.72 27.50
C GLN A 85 2.40 7.53 26.55
N ALA A 86 2.58 7.81 25.26
CA ALA A 86 2.80 6.78 24.26
C ALA A 86 4.18 6.14 24.42
N THR A 87 4.25 4.82 24.25
CA THR A 87 5.49 4.05 24.35
C THR A 87 5.60 3.04 23.22
N GLU A 88 6.81 2.54 22.98
CA GLU A 88 7.06 1.56 21.92
C GLU A 88 6.42 0.22 22.26
N GLY A 89 5.76 -0.42 21.29
CA GLY A 89 5.12 -1.72 21.46
C GLY A 89 3.76 -1.69 22.18
N MET A 90 3.23 -0.52 22.57
CA MET A 90 1.93 -0.40 23.24
C MET A 90 0.76 -0.99 22.43
N GLU A 91 0.89 -1.05 21.11
CA GLU A 91 -0.10 -1.64 20.20
C GLU A 91 -0.36 -3.14 20.49
N ALA A 92 0.62 -3.85 21.05
CA ALA A 92 0.43 -5.24 21.48
C ALA A 92 -0.62 -5.39 22.60
N LEU A 93 -0.92 -4.31 23.31
CA LEU A 93 -1.91 -4.27 24.39
C LEU A 93 -3.29 -3.81 23.93
N ILE A 94 -3.49 -3.51 22.64
CA ILE A 94 -4.80 -3.05 22.11
C ILE A 94 -5.96 -3.91 22.64
N PRO A 95 -5.96 -5.25 22.53
CA PRO A 95 -7.12 -6.05 22.94
C PRO A 95 -7.41 -5.99 24.44
N ALA A 96 -6.41 -5.67 25.26
CA ALA A 96 -6.58 -5.47 26.70
C ALA A 96 -7.16 -4.09 27.02
N LEU A 97 -6.83 -3.10 26.19
CA LEU A 97 -7.07 -1.69 26.48
C LEU A 97 -8.32 -1.15 25.77
N VAL A 98 -8.77 -1.76 24.66
CA VAL A 98 -9.97 -1.33 23.92
C VAL A 98 -11.13 -2.31 24.11
N ASP A 99 -12.38 -1.85 23.89
CA ASP A 99 -13.58 -2.67 24.11
C ASP A 99 -13.78 -3.74 23.04
N ARG A 100 -13.48 -3.37 21.80
CA ARG A 100 -13.81 -4.15 20.62
C ARG A 100 -12.77 -3.88 19.54
N LEU A 101 -12.40 -4.96 18.86
CA LEU A 101 -11.67 -4.92 17.60
C LEU A 101 -12.66 -5.07 16.45
N GLU A 102 -12.35 -4.42 15.34
CA GLU A 102 -13.12 -4.49 14.11
C GLU A 102 -12.27 -5.14 13.02
N LEU A 103 -12.92 -5.90 12.15
CA LEU A 103 -12.26 -6.42 10.96
C LEU A 103 -12.18 -5.35 9.88
N LEU A 104 -11.23 -5.49 8.95
CA LEU A 104 -11.19 -4.59 7.78
C LEU A 104 -12.53 -4.57 7.04
N ILE A 105 -13.21 -5.72 6.96
CA ILE A 105 -14.52 -5.82 6.30
C ILE A 105 -15.66 -5.10 7.06
N ASP A 106 -15.46 -4.79 8.35
CA ASP A 106 -16.44 -4.03 9.14
C ASP A 106 -16.49 -2.55 8.75
N VAL A 107 -15.36 -2.00 8.31
CA VAL A 107 -15.23 -0.58 7.92
C VAL A 107 -15.49 -0.32 6.44
N LEU A 108 -15.71 -1.38 5.65
CA LEU A 108 -16.10 -1.29 4.25
C LEU A 108 -17.63 -1.12 4.11
N PRO A 109 -18.12 -0.42 3.06
CA PRO A 109 -19.54 -0.37 2.72
C PRO A 109 -20.17 -1.78 2.61
N SER A 110 -21.46 -1.89 2.92
CA SER A 110 -22.17 -3.18 2.80
C SER A 110 -22.29 -3.66 1.36
N SER A 111 -22.26 -2.77 0.38
CA SER A 111 -22.30 -3.10 -1.06
C SER A 111 -20.93 -3.48 -1.64
N THR A 112 -19.90 -3.65 -0.80
CA THR A 112 -18.55 -3.99 -1.27
C THR A 112 -18.49 -5.44 -1.74
N LEU A 113 -17.86 -5.65 -2.90
CA LEU A 113 -17.45 -6.97 -3.37
C LEU A 113 -16.00 -7.23 -2.96
N ILE A 114 -15.77 -8.31 -2.21
CA ILE A 114 -14.44 -8.79 -1.84
C ILE A 114 -14.00 -9.79 -2.91
N LEU A 115 -12.86 -9.55 -3.54
CA LEU A 115 -12.25 -10.46 -4.52
C LEU A 115 -10.99 -11.10 -3.93
N VAL A 116 -11.00 -12.42 -3.78
CA VAL A 116 -9.85 -13.20 -3.31
C VAL A 116 -9.10 -13.75 -4.53
N ASN A 117 -7.94 -13.18 -4.83
CA ASN A 117 -7.04 -13.71 -5.86
C ASN A 117 -6.19 -14.85 -5.30
N ASP A 118 -6.15 -15.97 -6.00
CA ASP A 118 -5.49 -17.22 -5.60
C ASP A 118 -5.99 -17.75 -4.24
N PRO A 119 -7.27 -18.19 -4.15
CA PRO A 119 -7.93 -18.49 -2.88
C PRO A 119 -7.22 -19.56 -2.05
N GLU A 120 -6.63 -20.58 -2.68
CA GLU A 120 -5.89 -21.62 -1.95
C GLU A 120 -4.60 -21.07 -1.33
N LEU A 121 -3.88 -20.20 -2.03
CA LEU A 121 -2.69 -19.54 -1.49
C LEU A 121 -3.05 -18.64 -0.31
N VAL A 122 -4.15 -17.88 -0.44
CA VAL A 122 -4.68 -17.04 0.64
C VAL A 122 -5.11 -17.89 1.83
N ARG A 123 -5.77 -19.04 1.61
CA ARG A 123 -6.19 -19.96 2.67
C ARG A 123 -4.99 -20.49 3.45
N THR A 124 -3.99 -21.06 2.77
CA THR A 124 -2.77 -21.55 3.43
C THR A 124 -2.04 -20.43 4.17
N ARG A 125 -1.96 -19.23 3.58
CA ARG A 125 -1.30 -18.09 4.25
C ARG A 125 -2.07 -17.62 5.48
N ALA A 126 -3.39 -17.63 5.44
CA ALA A 126 -4.24 -17.28 6.58
C ALA A 126 -4.05 -18.29 7.72
N GLU A 127 -4.07 -19.59 7.43
CA GLU A 127 -3.80 -20.66 8.41
C GLU A 127 -2.42 -20.48 9.06
N ASP A 128 -1.39 -20.20 8.27
CA ASP A 128 -0.04 -19.92 8.78
C ASP A 128 -0.01 -18.69 9.69
N LEU A 129 -0.65 -17.60 9.30
CA LEU A 129 -0.68 -16.37 10.10
C LEU A 129 -1.41 -16.55 11.43
N VAL A 130 -2.55 -17.25 11.43
CA VAL A 130 -3.30 -17.58 12.66
C VAL A 130 -2.42 -18.41 13.60
N ARG A 131 -1.80 -19.48 13.09
CA ARG A 131 -0.93 -20.36 13.87
C ARG A 131 0.28 -19.60 14.42
N THR A 132 1.02 -18.90 13.56
CA THR A 132 2.22 -18.17 13.95
C THR A 132 1.90 -17.03 14.93
N SER A 133 0.77 -16.35 14.77
CA SER A 133 0.31 -15.36 15.76
C SER A 133 0.08 -16.01 17.12
N GLN A 134 -0.68 -17.10 17.19
CA GLN A 134 -0.91 -17.83 18.45
C GLN A 134 0.40 -18.30 19.10
N GLU A 135 1.36 -18.78 18.30
CA GLU A 135 2.70 -19.15 18.78
C GLU A 135 3.48 -17.96 19.33
N PHE A 136 3.48 -16.81 18.64
CA PHE A 136 4.15 -15.58 19.11
C PHE A 136 3.51 -15.03 20.39
N LEU A 137 2.18 -15.00 20.45
CA LEU A 137 1.43 -14.61 21.64
C LEU A 137 1.86 -15.52 22.82
N HIS A 138 1.83 -16.84 22.61
CA HIS A 138 2.20 -17.78 23.66
C HIS A 138 3.68 -17.67 24.08
N ALA A 139 4.62 -17.52 23.14
CA ALA A 139 6.06 -17.49 23.40
C ALA A 139 6.56 -16.15 23.96
N GLY A 140 6.12 -15.02 23.39
CA GLY A 140 6.51 -13.67 23.80
C GLY A 140 6.13 -13.40 25.25
N TRP A 141 4.98 -13.92 25.69
CA TRP A 141 4.54 -13.77 27.08
C TRP A 141 5.00 -14.89 28.02
N ALA A 142 5.23 -16.11 27.54
CA ALA A 142 5.89 -17.14 28.36
C ALA A 142 7.32 -16.74 28.77
N ALA A 143 8.00 -15.92 27.95
CA ALA A 143 9.32 -15.36 28.29
C ALA A 143 9.26 -14.17 29.26
N ALA A 144 8.17 -13.39 29.24
CA ALA A 144 7.97 -12.23 30.13
C ALA A 144 7.37 -12.64 31.49
N ALA A 145 6.49 -13.64 31.52
CA ALA A 145 5.86 -14.13 32.74
C ALA A 145 6.69 -15.26 33.35
N SER A 146 7.12 -15.10 34.61
CA SER A 146 7.84 -16.13 35.39
C SER A 146 7.01 -17.41 35.71
N GLY A 147 5.97 -17.70 34.93
CA GLY A 147 5.00 -18.78 35.18
C GLY A 147 4.31 -19.37 33.93
N GLY A 148 4.75 -19.03 32.72
CA GLY A 148 4.32 -19.72 31.49
C GLY A 148 2.85 -19.57 31.09
N ARG A 149 2.13 -18.55 31.60
CA ARG A 149 0.79 -18.18 31.14
C ARG A 149 0.82 -16.77 30.58
N ALA A 150 0.19 -16.58 29.42
CA ALA A 150 -0.02 -15.26 28.85
C ALA A 150 -0.81 -14.40 29.84
N PRO A 151 -0.33 -13.19 30.20
CA PRO A 151 -0.92 -12.37 31.24
C PRO A 151 -2.34 -11.92 30.89
N ILE A 152 -2.61 -11.65 29.61
CA ILE A 152 -3.91 -11.16 29.14
C ILE A 152 -4.40 -12.09 28.01
N ASP A 153 -5.70 -12.38 27.98
CA ASP A 153 -6.31 -13.10 26.85
C ASP A 153 -6.35 -12.17 25.63
N LEU A 154 -5.26 -12.24 24.86
CA LEU A 154 -5.07 -11.50 23.63
C LEU A 154 -5.53 -12.32 22.41
N GLY A 155 -6.28 -13.41 22.62
CA GLY A 155 -6.90 -14.18 21.55
C GLY A 155 -7.80 -13.32 20.65
N ALA A 156 -8.35 -12.22 21.19
CA ALA A 156 -9.09 -11.23 20.41
C ALA A 156 -8.23 -10.45 19.39
N SER A 157 -6.90 -10.28 19.61
CA SER A 157 -5.97 -9.76 18.57
C SER A 157 -5.54 -10.80 17.56
N ALA A 158 -5.78 -12.08 17.81
CA ALA A 158 -5.33 -13.10 16.88
C ALA A 158 -6.06 -12.89 15.54
N TYR A 159 -5.33 -13.16 14.45
CA TYR A 159 -5.95 -13.23 13.14
C TYR A 159 -7.18 -14.16 13.19
N GLN A 160 -8.27 -13.75 12.56
CA GLN A 160 -9.47 -14.57 12.44
C GLN A 160 -9.29 -15.61 11.33
N GLN A 161 -10.00 -16.74 11.43
CA GLN A 161 -9.98 -17.72 10.34
C GLN A 161 -10.64 -17.12 9.09
N LEU A 162 -10.10 -17.45 7.92
CA LEU A 162 -10.63 -16.94 6.64
C LEU A 162 -12.11 -17.31 6.43
N ALA A 163 -12.52 -18.49 6.91
CA ALA A 163 -13.91 -18.94 6.84
C ALA A 163 -14.85 -18.05 7.67
N ASP A 164 -14.44 -17.66 8.88
CA ASP A 164 -15.20 -16.78 9.77
C ASP A 164 -15.31 -15.37 9.17
N VAL A 165 -14.21 -14.84 8.63
CA VAL A 165 -14.18 -13.55 7.93
C VAL A 165 -15.12 -13.58 6.72
N ARG A 166 -15.13 -14.66 5.94
CA ARG A 166 -16.04 -14.82 4.80
C ARG A 166 -17.49 -14.89 5.24
N ALA A 167 -17.81 -15.67 6.27
CA ALA A 167 -19.18 -15.77 6.79
C ALA A 167 -19.69 -14.41 7.26
N HIS A 168 -18.87 -13.69 8.03
CA HIS A 168 -19.18 -12.34 8.52
C HIS A 168 -19.40 -11.33 7.39
N ALA A 169 -18.60 -11.37 6.32
CA ALA A 169 -18.81 -10.53 5.15
C ALA A 169 -20.18 -10.79 4.48
N LEU A 170 -20.53 -12.07 4.29
CA LEU A 170 -21.79 -12.45 3.66
C LEU A 170 -23.01 -12.08 4.52
N GLU A 171 -22.92 -12.24 5.84
CA GLU A 171 -23.97 -11.82 6.79
C GLU A 171 -24.23 -10.31 6.74
N ARG A 172 -23.19 -9.51 6.46
CA ARG A 172 -23.28 -8.06 6.26
C ARG A 172 -23.82 -7.65 4.89
N GLY A 173 -24.10 -8.61 4.01
CA GLY A 173 -24.57 -8.37 2.64
C GLY A 173 -23.47 -8.03 1.64
N GLN A 174 -22.19 -8.18 2.01
CA GLN A 174 -21.06 -7.98 1.11
C GLN A 174 -20.94 -9.16 0.13
N GLY A 175 -20.43 -8.88 -1.07
CA GLY A 175 -20.13 -9.91 -2.06
C GLY A 175 -18.79 -10.59 -1.77
N TRP A 176 -18.65 -11.87 -2.15
CA TRP A 176 -17.39 -12.60 -2.03
C TRP A 176 -17.12 -13.43 -3.29
N TRP A 177 -16.15 -12.99 -4.09
CA TRP A 177 -15.69 -13.69 -5.28
C TRP A 177 -14.26 -14.21 -5.11
N SER A 178 -13.93 -15.24 -5.87
CA SER A 178 -12.58 -15.78 -5.96
C SER A 178 -12.12 -15.75 -7.41
N LEU A 179 -10.86 -15.39 -7.64
CA LEU A 179 -10.18 -15.51 -8.92
C LEU A 179 -9.05 -16.52 -8.76
N SER A 180 -9.06 -17.56 -9.58
CA SER A 180 -8.07 -18.65 -9.53
C SER A 180 -7.60 -18.97 -10.96
N PRO A 181 -6.30 -19.26 -11.17
CA PRO A 181 -5.80 -19.80 -12.44
C PRO A 181 -6.20 -21.27 -12.63
N PHE A 182 -6.66 -21.95 -11.57
CA PHE A 182 -7.12 -23.32 -11.63
C PHE A 182 -8.61 -23.38 -11.97
N VAL A 183 -8.98 -24.38 -12.76
CA VAL A 183 -10.38 -24.67 -13.06
C VAL A 183 -11.12 -24.89 -11.73
N PRO A 184 -12.30 -24.26 -11.52
CA PRO A 184 -13.13 -24.55 -10.37
C PRO A 184 -13.34 -26.06 -10.24
N ASP A 185 -13.48 -26.55 -9.01
CA ASP A 185 -13.93 -27.92 -8.79
C ASP A 185 -15.20 -28.14 -9.64
N PRO A 186 -15.30 -29.21 -10.46
CA PRO A 186 -16.51 -29.50 -11.24
C PRO A 186 -17.78 -29.58 -10.37
N ASP A 187 -17.64 -29.83 -9.06
CA ASP A 187 -18.75 -29.81 -8.10
C ASP A 187 -19.04 -28.41 -7.50
N ALA A 188 -18.27 -27.37 -7.87
CA ALA A 188 -18.52 -26.00 -7.47
C ALA A 188 -19.72 -25.43 -8.27
N GLU A 189 -20.87 -25.32 -7.60
CA GLU A 189 -22.13 -24.84 -8.20
C GLU A 189 -22.07 -23.40 -8.75
N THR A 190 -21.04 -22.62 -8.43
CA THR A 190 -20.92 -21.20 -8.77
C THR A 190 -19.51 -20.83 -9.23
N GLY A 191 -19.16 -21.13 -10.48
CA GLY A 191 -17.89 -20.73 -11.08
C GLY A 191 -18.02 -20.54 -12.59
N GLU A 192 -17.42 -19.48 -13.12
CA GLU A 192 -17.35 -19.24 -14.56
C GLU A 192 -15.89 -19.31 -15.02
N HIS A 193 -15.61 -20.13 -16.04
CA HIS A 193 -14.30 -20.16 -16.66
C HIS A 193 -14.19 -19.06 -17.72
N LEU A 194 -13.29 -18.11 -17.49
CA LEU A 194 -13.10 -16.96 -18.39
C LEU A 194 -12.45 -17.35 -19.74
N ASN A 195 -11.87 -18.55 -19.85
CA ASN A 195 -11.14 -19.02 -21.03
C ASN A 195 -10.03 -18.04 -21.47
N LEU A 196 -9.31 -17.43 -20.51
CA LEU A 196 -8.15 -16.60 -20.82
C LEU A 196 -6.98 -17.49 -21.25
N VAL A 197 -6.29 -17.09 -22.31
CA VAL A 197 -5.18 -17.85 -22.90
C VAL A 197 -3.91 -17.02 -22.85
N ASP A 198 -2.84 -17.62 -22.35
CA ASP A 198 -1.51 -17.01 -22.35
C ASP A 198 -1.00 -16.75 -23.78
N ILE A 199 -0.28 -15.65 -23.94
CA ILE A 199 0.47 -15.34 -25.17
C ILE A 199 1.93 -15.80 -24.99
N PRO A 200 2.57 -16.37 -26.03
CA PRO A 200 3.98 -16.73 -25.99
C PRO A 200 4.90 -15.50 -25.87
N SER A 201 6.13 -15.69 -25.41
CA SER A 201 7.19 -14.68 -25.46
C SER A 201 7.93 -14.74 -26.79
N TRP A 202 8.37 -13.60 -27.30
CA TRP A 202 9.11 -13.47 -28.56
C TRP A 202 10.63 -13.37 -28.37
N HIS A 203 11.14 -13.34 -27.13
CA HIS A 203 12.58 -13.46 -26.82
C HIS A 203 13.51 -12.51 -27.61
N GLY A 204 13.04 -11.30 -27.88
CA GLY A 204 13.73 -10.23 -28.61
C GLY A 204 13.33 -10.13 -30.08
N ASP A 205 12.53 -11.06 -30.60
CA ASP A 205 12.09 -11.06 -32.00
C ASP A 205 10.93 -10.09 -32.23
N VAL A 206 11.29 -8.83 -32.49
CA VAL A 206 10.34 -7.76 -32.79
C VAL A 206 9.57 -8.05 -34.09
N GLN A 207 10.17 -8.71 -35.08
CA GLN A 207 9.51 -8.97 -36.36
C GLN A 207 8.39 -10.00 -36.22
N ALA A 208 8.65 -11.09 -35.49
CA ALA A 208 7.63 -12.08 -35.19
C ALA A 208 6.50 -11.50 -34.31
N PHE A 209 6.83 -10.56 -33.41
CA PHE A 209 5.83 -9.85 -32.60
C PHE A 209 4.93 -8.95 -33.45
N THR A 210 5.50 -8.10 -34.31
CA THR A 210 4.69 -7.22 -35.18
C THR A 210 3.90 -8.02 -36.21
N ALA A 211 4.44 -9.14 -36.72
CA ALA A 211 3.70 -10.06 -37.57
C ALA A 211 2.48 -10.66 -36.85
N GLN A 212 2.62 -11.07 -35.58
CA GLN A 212 1.48 -11.56 -34.80
C GLN A 212 0.43 -10.46 -34.56
N ILE A 213 0.84 -9.24 -34.20
CA ILE A 213 -0.12 -8.13 -34.03
C ILE A 213 -0.87 -7.86 -35.34
N LYS A 214 -0.17 -7.85 -36.48
CA LYS A 214 -0.79 -7.64 -37.79
C LYS A 214 -1.79 -8.75 -38.11
N GLN A 215 -1.48 -9.99 -37.76
CA GLN A 215 -2.39 -11.13 -37.92
C GLN A 215 -3.61 -10.99 -36.99
N ASP A 216 -3.41 -10.61 -35.73
CA ASP A 216 -4.52 -10.42 -34.78
C ASP A 216 -5.49 -9.33 -35.26
N VAL A 217 -4.98 -8.20 -35.78
CA VAL A 217 -5.82 -7.16 -36.40
C VAL A 217 -6.56 -7.69 -37.63
N ALA A 218 -5.89 -8.46 -38.49
CA ALA A 218 -6.49 -9.04 -39.69
C ALA A 218 -7.59 -10.08 -39.37
N ASP A 219 -7.41 -10.82 -38.29
CA ASP A 219 -8.38 -11.80 -37.76
C ASP A 219 -9.54 -11.12 -37.02
N GLY A 220 -9.55 -9.78 -36.95
CA GLY A 220 -10.64 -8.99 -36.37
C GLY A 220 -10.62 -8.89 -34.86
N TRP A 221 -9.49 -9.19 -34.21
CA TRP A 221 -9.34 -9.01 -32.77
C TRP A 221 -9.27 -7.53 -32.41
N ARG A 222 -9.83 -7.18 -31.25
CA ARG A 222 -9.50 -5.94 -30.56
C ARG A 222 -8.10 -6.08 -29.99
N VAL A 223 -7.15 -5.29 -30.49
CA VAL A 223 -5.73 -5.38 -30.09
C VAL A 223 -5.34 -4.22 -29.19
N LEU A 224 -4.96 -4.54 -27.95
CA LEU A 224 -4.42 -3.60 -26.98
C LEU A 224 -2.93 -3.89 -26.75
N LEU A 225 -2.14 -2.85 -26.48
CA LEU A 225 -0.70 -2.97 -26.23
C LEU A 225 -0.28 -2.17 -25.00
N SER A 226 0.06 -2.89 -23.93
CA SER A 226 0.53 -2.35 -22.67
C SER A 226 2.00 -1.94 -22.74
N VAL A 227 2.28 -0.73 -22.26
CA VAL A 227 3.64 -0.19 -22.08
C VAL A 227 3.78 0.47 -20.70
N GLU A 228 4.98 0.52 -20.13
CA GLU A 228 5.20 1.05 -18.78
C GLU A 228 5.24 2.58 -18.72
N GLY A 229 5.61 3.24 -19.82
CA GLY A 229 5.85 4.68 -19.81
C GLY A 229 5.74 5.35 -21.17
N PRO A 230 5.69 6.70 -21.20
CA PRO A 230 5.42 7.48 -22.41
C PRO A 230 6.49 7.28 -23.49
N GLY A 231 7.78 7.18 -23.11
CA GLY A 231 8.85 6.94 -24.09
C GLY A 231 8.73 5.57 -24.78
N GLN A 232 8.27 4.55 -24.05
CA GLN A 232 8.01 3.22 -24.63
C GLN A 232 6.77 3.24 -25.52
N ALA A 233 5.74 4.02 -25.17
CA ALA A 233 4.56 4.22 -26.01
C ALA A 233 4.91 4.81 -27.38
N SER A 234 5.68 5.91 -27.41
CA SER A 234 6.12 6.55 -28.65
C SER A 234 6.97 5.61 -29.50
N ARG A 235 7.94 4.92 -28.88
CA ARG A 235 8.79 3.94 -29.56
C ARG A 235 7.97 2.80 -30.17
N MET A 236 6.96 2.31 -29.45
CA MET A 236 6.12 1.23 -29.93
C MET A 236 5.20 1.68 -31.07
N ALA A 237 4.67 2.90 -31.00
CA ALA A 237 3.91 3.48 -32.10
C ALA A 237 4.75 3.62 -33.38
N GLU A 238 6.03 4.00 -33.25
CA GLU A 238 7.00 4.01 -34.36
C GLU A 238 7.23 2.60 -34.93
N VAL A 239 7.51 1.61 -34.07
CA VAL A 239 7.69 0.21 -34.49
C VAL A 239 6.47 -0.33 -35.25
N LEU A 240 5.26 -0.07 -34.75
CA LEU A 240 4.03 -0.49 -35.42
C LEU A 240 3.85 0.22 -36.77
N ARG A 241 4.13 1.52 -36.83
CA ARG A 241 4.06 2.31 -38.08
C ARG A 241 5.02 1.80 -39.14
N ASP A 242 6.26 1.49 -38.76
CA ASP A 242 7.30 0.96 -39.66
C ASP A 242 6.93 -0.43 -40.24
N ASN A 243 5.95 -1.12 -39.63
CA ASN A 243 5.43 -2.42 -40.06
C ASN A 243 4.02 -2.33 -40.71
N ASP A 244 3.58 -1.12 -41.07
CA ASP A 244 2.27 -0.81 -41.64
C ASP A 244 1.08 -1.18 -40.73
N ILE A 245 1.24 -1.02 -39.41
CA ILE A 245 0.20 -1.27 -38.41
C ILE A 245 -0.28 0.07 -37.86
N ALA A 246 -1.57 0.38 -38.08
CA ALA A 246 -2.19 1.57 -37.54
C ALA A 246 -2.27 1.47 -36.00
N SER A 247 -1.81 2.50 -35.29
CA SER A 247 -1.85 2.54 -33.83
C SER A 247 -2.21 3.93 -33.29
N GLY A 248 -2.78 3.97 -32.09
CA GLY A 248 -3.08 5.17 -31.33
C GLY A 248 -2.70 5.00 -29.86
N ILE A 249 -2.19 6.07 -29.23
CA ILE A 249 -1.92 6.08 -27.79
C ILE A 249 -3.16 6.59 -27.07
N VAL A 250 -3.63 5.85 -26.08
CA VAL A 250 -4.81 6.18 -25.28
C VAL A 250 -4.43 6.32 -23.80
N GLU A 251 -5.08 7.27 -23.13
CA GLU A 251 -4.92 7.45 -21.68
C GLU A 251 -5.94 6.62 -20.91
N ASP A 252 -7.14 6.45 -21.47
CA ASP A 252 -8.24 5.69 -20.90
C ASP A 252 -8.69 4.59 -21.86
N LEU A 253 -8.90 3.38 -21.33
CA LEU A 253 -9.39 2.23 -22.11
C LEU A 253 -10.89 2.30 -22.37
N ASP A 254 -11.64 3.08 -21.60
CA ASP A 254 -13.08 3.28 -21.79
C ASP A 254 -13.39 4.08 -23.07
N GLU A 255 -12.42 4.86 -23.56
CA GLU A 255 -12.51 5.59 -24.83
C GLU A 255 -12.24 4.70 -26.06
N VAL A 256 -11.73 3.49 -25.85
CA VAL A 256 -11.37 2.57 -26.93
C VAL A 256 -12.61 1.82 -27.41
N PRO A 257 -13.00 1.94 -28.70
CA PRO A 257 -14.14 1.22 -29.25
C PRO A 257 -13.98 -0.30 -29.13
N GLU A 258 -15.09 -1.01 -28.92
CA GLU A 258 -15.10 -2.49 -28.88
C GLU A 258 -14.61 -3.13 -30.18
N GLN A 259 -14.83 -2.44 -31.31
CA GLN A 259 -14.33 -2.84 -32.62
C GLN A 259 -13.46 -1.73 -33.20
N SER A 260 -12.18 -2.04 -33.40
CA SER A 260 -11.20 -1.09 -33.93
C SER A 260 -10.18 -1.82 -34.79
N PRO A 261 -9.94 -1.39 -36.04
CA PRO A 261 -8.86 -1.92 -36.88
C PRO A 261 -7.49 -1.34 -36.49
N VAL A 262 -7.43 -0.51 -35.44
CA VAL A 262 -6.25 0.17 -34.93
C VAL A 262 -5.82 -0.49 -33.61
N VAL A 263 -4.52 -0.64 -33.42
CA VAL A 263 -3.90 -1.08 -32.16
C VAL A 263 -3.88 0.07 -31.16
N HIS A 264 -4.43 -0.16 -29.96
CA HIS A 264 -4.46 0.87 -28.91
C HIS A 264 -3.35 0.64 -27.88
N ILE A 265 -2.45 1.60 -27.77
CA ILE A 265 -1.32 1.58 -26.84
C ILE A 265 -1.73 2.31 -25.57
N PHE A 266 -1.68 1.62 -24.43
CA PHE A 266 -2.05 2.18 -23.14
C PHE A 266 -0.94 1.96 -22.11
N ARG A 267 -0.88 2.84 -21.11
CA ARG A 267 0.14 2.78 -20.06
C ARG A 267 -0.32 1.87 -18.93
N SER A 268 0.43 0.81 -18.63
CA SER A 268 0.18 -0.03 -17.45
C SER A 268 1.45 -0.75 -16.98
N GLY A 269 1.40 -1.29 -15.76
CA GLY A 269 2.47 -2.14 -15.23
C GLY A 269 2.43 -3.59 -15.75
N MET A 270 1.52 -3.92 -16.66
CA MET A 270 1.36 -5.29 -17.17
C MET A 270 2.51 -5.63 -18.13
N ARG A 271 3.25 -6.70 -17.79
CA ARG A 271 4.44 -7.16 -18.52
C ARG A 271 4.19 -8.36 -19.42
N LYS A 272 3.10 -9.10 -19.20
CA LYS A 272 2.73 -10.28 -19.98
C LYS A 272 1.32 -10.11 -20.55
N GLY A 273 1.18 -10.43 -21.83
CA GLY A 273 -0.09 -10.41 -22.53
C GLY A 273 -0.96 -11.66 -22.33
N TRP A 274 -2.22 -11.54 -22.72
CA TRP A 274 -3.22 -12.62 -22.68
C TRP A 274 -4.31 -12.39 -23.74
N ARG A 275 -5.02 -13.46 -24.09
CA ARG A 275 -6.15 -13.47 -25.03
C ARG A 275 -7.44 -13.83 -24.30
N ALA A 276 -8.53 -13.18 -24.66
CA ALA A 276 -9.88 -13.55 -24.28
C ALA A 276 -10.72 -13.84 -25.54
N PRO A 277 -10.73 -15.10 -26.02
CA PRO A 277 -11.42 -15.48 -27.25
C PRO A 277 -12.93 -15.18 -27.24
N ARG A 278 -13.57 -15.27 -26.07
CA ARG A 278 -15.02 -15.04 -25.91
C ARG A 278 -15.47 -13.65 -26.34
N ILE A 279 -14.58 -12.65 -26.22
CA ILE A 279 -14.86 -11.25 -26.54
C ILE A 279 -13.96 -10.73 -27.68
N GLY A 280 -13.21 -11.61 -28.35
CA GLY A 280 -12.30 -11.22 -29.43
C GLY A 280 -11.23 -10.21 -28.99
N LEU A 281 -10.74 -10.27 -27.75
CA LEU A 281 -9.73 -9.36 -27.20
C LEU A 281 -8.36 -10.03 -27.11
N VAL A 282 -7.32 -9.33 -27.57
CA VAL A 282 -5.93 -9.66 -27.29
C VAL A 282 -5.24 -8.46 -26.67
N VAL A 283 -4.58 -8.69 -25.53
CA VAL A 283 -3.76 -7.69 -24.87
C VAL A 283 -2.32 -8.17 -24.95
N HIS A 284 -1.51 -7.46 -25.72
CA HIS A 284 -0.06 -7.64 -25.75
C HIS A 284 0.60 -6.72 -24.72
N ALA A 285 1.79 -7.08 -24.26
CA ALA A 285 2.64 -6.25 -23.44
C ALA A 285 4.01 -6.09 -24.09
N ALA A 286 4.63 -4.92 -23.97
CA ALA A 286 6.00 -4.75 -24.45
C ALA A 286 7.02 -5.69 -23.78
N GLY A 287 6.69 -6.24 -22.60
CA GLY A 287 7.47 -7.28 -21.95
C GLY A 287 7.41 -8.65 -22.66
N ASP A 288 6.36 -8.94 -23.44
CA ASP A 288 6.27 -10.16 -24.25
C ASP A 288 7.37 -10.21 -25.31
N ILE A 289 7.82 -9.04 -25.77
CA ILE A 289 8.92 -8.94 -26.74
C ILE A 289 10.21 -9.39 -26.10
N THR A 290 10.56 -8.89 -24.92
CA THR A 290 11.89 -9.13 -24.33
C THR A 290 11.99 -10.46 -23.60
N GLY A 291 10.85 -11.06 -23.21
CA GLY A 291 10.81 -12.28 -22.40
C GLY A 291 11.34 -12.11 -20.98
N ALA A 292 11.63 -10.88 -20.56
CA ALA A 292 12.19 -10.58 -19.25
C ALA A 292 11.07 -10.48 -18.21
N ILE A 293 10.85 -11.57 -17.47
CA ILE A 293 10.19 -11.50 -16.16
C ILE A 293 11.23 -11.01 -15.15
N THR A 294 11.62 -9.74 -15.24
CA THR A 294 12.20 -9.11 -14.06
C THR A 294 11.02 -8.82 -13.14
N THR A 295 10.99 -9.46 -11.97
CA THR A 295 10.21 -8.98 -10.84
C THR A 295 10.72 -7.58 -10.56
N ALA A 296 10.07 -6.58 -11.18
CA ALA A 296 10.18 -5.22 -10.72
C ALA A 296 9.54 -5.25 -9.33
N GLU A 297 10.36 -5.49 -8.30
CA GLU A 297 10.12 -4.92 -6.99
C GLU A 297 9.59 -3.53 -7.27
N ARG A 298 8.29 -3.30 -6.98
CA ARG A 298 7.68 -1.97 -7.03
C ARG A 298 8.73 -1.06 -6.45
N ALA A 299 9.35 -0.23 -7.30
CA ALA A 299 10.50 0.56 -6.89
C ALA A 299 10.06 1.27 -5.62
N ALA A 300 10.56 0.80 -4.48
CA ALA A 300 10.07 1.20 -3.17
C ALA A 300 10.07 2.71 -3.21
N ARG A 301 8.90 3.33 -3.01
CA ARG A 301 8.65 4.79 -3.07
C ARG A 301 9.95 5.48 -2.73
N LYS A 302 10.72 5.86 -3.76
CA LYS A 302 12.10 6.27 -3.55
C LYS A 302 11.96 7.61 -2.89
N MET A 303 12.09 7.62 -1.56
CA MET A 303 12.23 8.85 -0.80
C MET A 303 13.22 9.71 -1.58
N PRO A 304 12.86 10.96 -1.94
CA PRO A 304 13.73 11.82 -2.71
C PRO A 304 15.11 11.78 -2.07
N ALA A 305 16.10 11.29 -2.82
CA ALA A 305 17.47 11.21 -2.33
C ALA A 305 17.83 12.59 -1.78
N LYS A 306 18.30 12.64 -0.51
CA LYS A 306 18.69 13.87 0.19
C LYS A 306 19.48 14.76 -0.75
N ARG A 307 18.82 15.74 -1.38
CA ARG A 307 19.50 16.88 -1.98
C ARG A 307 20.14 17.60 -0.81
N ARG A 308 21.47 17.49 -0.74
CA ARG A 308 22.42 18.20 0.13
C ARG A 308 21.73 19.20 1.06
N ASN A 309 21.51 18.81 2.33
CA ASN A 309 20.92 19.64 3.39
C ASN A 309 21.44 21.09 3.29
N GLN A 310 20.59 22.03 2.85
CA GLN A 310 20.92 23.46 2.88
C GLN A 310 20.76 24.05 4.28
N ILE A 311 20.05 23.34 5.16
CA ILE A 311 19.93 23.70 6.57
C ILE A 311 20.71 22.65 7.37
N VAL A 312 21.85 23.07 7.92
CA VAL A 312 22.47 22.39 9.05
C VAL A 312 22.11 23.22 10.27
N PRO A 313 21.06 22.86 11.03
CA PRO A 313 20.82 23.49 12.32
C PRO A 313 22.08 23.27 13.16
N LEU A 314 22.60 24.34 13.76
CA LEU A 314 23.71 24.23 14.68
C LEU A 314 23.15 23.63 15.99
N GLU A 315 23.10 22.30 16.09
CA GLU A 315 22.76 21.60 17.33
C GLU A 315 23.99 21.63 18.24
N LEU A 316 24.15 22.70 19.02
CA LEU A 316 25.17 22.79 20.05
C LEU A 316 24.61 22.34 21.40
N LYS A 317 25.28 21.39 22.04
CA LYS A 317 25.06 21.00 23.43
C LYS A 317 26.04 21.76 24.34
N PRO A 318 25.64 22.10 25.58
CA PRO A 318 26.57 22.63 26.56
C PRO A 318 27.81 21.72 26.67
N GLY A 319 29.00 22.30 26.50
CA GLY A 319 30.28 21.62 26.48
C GLY A 319 30.87 21.37 25.09
N ASP A 320 30.10 21.54 24.01
CA ASP A 320 30.58 21.27 22.65
C ASP A 320 31.68 22.27 22.24
N PRO A 321 32.80 21.80 21.64
CA PRO A 321 33.85 22.68 21.19
C PRO A 321 33.37 23.51 19.99
N LEU A 322 33.49 24.83 20.09
CA LEU A 322 33.17 25.76 19.02
C LEU A 322 34.38 26.63 18.69
N VAL A 323 34.47 27.08 17.45
CA VAL A 323 35.52 28.00 17.03
C VAL A 323 34.87 29.31 16.66
N HIS A 324 35.15 30.34 17.46
CA HIS A 324 34.73 31.70 17.16
C HIS A 324 35.77 32.37 16.28
N GLN A 325 35.38 32.92 15.13
CA GLN A 325 36.30 33.50 14.14
C GLN A 325 37.26 34.54 14.73
N GLN A 326 36.83 35.29 15.75
CA GLN A 326 37.65 36.32 16.40
C GLN A 326 38.35 35.87 17.68
N HIS A 327 37.89 34.82 18.34
CA HIS A 327 38.31 34.48 19.71
C HIS A 327 38.92 33.08 19.85
N GLY A 328 38.96 32.31 18.76
CA GLY A 328 39.56 30.97 18.75
C GLY A 328 38.64 29.90 19.31
N VAL A 329 39.24 28.82 19.82
CA VAL A 329 38.53 27.62 20.27
C VAL A 329 37.96 27.83 21.68
N GLY A 330 36.65 27.63 21.83
CA GLY A 330 35.93 27.68 23.10
C GLY A 330 34.98 26.49 23.26
N ARG A 331 34.20 26.47 24.34
CA ARG A 331 33.11 25.51 24.55
C ARG A 331 31.79 26.24 24.62
N TYR A 332 30.75 25.69 24.00
CA TYR A 332 29.38 26.19 24.12
C TYR A 332 28.92 26.02 25.57
N VAL A 333 28.20 26.98 26.14
CA VAL A 333 27.72 26.95 27.53
C VAL A 333 26.21 27.02 27.53
#